data_AF-A0A8T4DK35-F1
#
_entry.id   AF-A0A8T4DK35-F1
#
_cell.length_a   1.000
_cell.length_b   1.000
_cell.length_c   1.000
_cell.angle_alpha   90.00
_cell.angle_beta   90.00
_cell.angle_gamma   90.00
#
_symmetry.space_group_name_H-M   'P 1'
#
loop_
_entity.id
_entity.type
_entity.pdbx_description
1 polymer ?
#
loop_
_entity_poly.entity_id
_entity_poly.type
_entity_poly.pdbx_seq_one_letter_code
_entity_poly.pdbx_strand_id
1 'polypeptide(L)'
;MKFTVLSKKWGHKNIYGIKITSTGWYIRYASIGGDCNDRGEPYLYELLDKDYIEYPESLGDYLSFLWERSQRKGNSWIQERLNELSEWLISEESNKLDDAFWNESRIRA
;
A
#
# COMPACT_ATOMS: atom_id res chain seq x y z
N MET A 1 11.29 -1.84 7.95
CA MET A 1 10.26 -2.84 7.62
C MET A 1 9.93 -2.69 6.14
N LYS A 2 9.11 -3.57 5.59
CA LYS A 2 8.72 -3.57 4.18
C LYS A 2 7.20 -3.68 4.03
N PHE A 3 6.66 -3.05 3.00
CA PHE A 3 5.26 -3.17 2.59
C PHE A 3 5.24 -3.52 1.10
N THR A 4 4.60 -4.63 0.72
CA THR A 4 4.69 -5.17 -0.64
C THR A 4 3.35 -5.03 -1.33
N VAL A 5 3.35 -4.51 -2.55
CA VAL A 5 2.13 -4.36 -3.35
C VAL A 5 2.35 -4.90 -4.75
N LEU A 6 1.31 -5.40 -5.40
CA LEU A 6 1.35 -5.87 -6.78
C LEU A 6 0.85 -4.74 -7.68
N SER A 7 1.67 -4.30 -8.64
CA SER A 7 1.16 -3.48 -9.75
C SER A 7 0.81 -4.40 -10.90
N LYS A 8 -0.49 -4.59 -11.15
CA LYS A 8 -0.96 -5.33 -12.34
C LYS A 8 -0.49 -4.68 -13.64
N LYS A 9 -0.52 -3.35 -13.70
CA LYS A 9 -0.09 -2.56 -14.87
C LYS A 9 1.34 -2.89 -15.31
N TRP A 10 2.24 -3.08 -14.36
CA TRP A 10 3.65 -3.35 -14.64
C TRP A 10 4.04 -4.83 -14.51
N GLY A 11 3.11 -5.69 -14.05
CA GLY A 11 3.34 -7.12 -13.89
C GLY A 11 4.37 -7.48 -12.81
N HIS A 12 4.66 -6.58 -11.86
CA HIS A 12 5.67 -6.80 -10.83
C HIS A 12 5.23 -6.31 -9.44
N LYS A 13 5.90 -6.87 -8.41
CA LYS A 13 5.72 -6.44 -7.03
C LYS A 13 6.63 -5.26 -6.71
N ASN A 14 6.07 -4.23 -6.11
CA ASN A 14 6.81 -3.11 -5.53
C ASN A 14 7.01 -3.34 -4.04
N ILE A 15 8.21 -3.07 -3.53
CA ILE A 15 8.56 -3.23 -2.12
C ILE A 15 8.87 -1.85 -1.55
N TYR A 16 7.93 -1.30 -0.80
CA TYR A 16 8.08 -0.01 -0.14
C TYR A 16 8.83 -0.18 1.17
N GLY A 17 9.82 0.68 1.41
CA GLY A 17 10.45 0.82 2.71
C GLY A 17 9.50 1.55 3.65
N ILE A 18 9.21 0.96 4.80
CA ILE A 18 8.35 1.56 5.82
C ILE A 18 9.02 1.53 7.20
N LYS A 19 8.86 2.63 7.94
CA LYS A 19 9.38 2.83 9.29
C LYS A 19 8.34 3.56 10.14
N ILE A 20 8.26 3.23 11.42
CA ILE A 20 7.43 3.97 12.38
C ILE A 20 8.15 5.24 12.81
N THR A 21 7.39 6.34 12.89
CA THR A 21 7.82 7.63 13.45
C THR A 21 6.94 7.99 14.66
N SER A 22 7.28 9.06 15.35
CA SER A 22 6.50 9.57 16.48
C SER A 22 5.14 10.15 16.09
N THR A 23 4.90 10.39 14.79
CA THR A 23 3.66 10.99 14.26
C THR A 23 2.94 10.13 13.23
N GLY A 24 3.51 8.98 12.87
CA GLY A 24 2.93 8.08 11.87
C GLY A 24 3.97 7.17 11.25
N TRP A 25 4.02 7.18 9.93
CA TRP A 25 4.91 6.35 9.13
C TRP A 25 5.93 7.19 8.38
N TYR A 26 7.08 6.62 8.06
CA TYR A 26 7.97 7.12 7.03
C TYR A 26 7.98 6.09 5.91
N ILE A 27 7.65 6.52 4.70
CA ILE A 27 7.50 5.65 3.54
C ILE A 27 8.48 6.08 2.45
N ARG A 28 9.11 5.10 1.79
CA ARG A 28 10.01 5.36 0.69
C ARG A 28 9.95 4.26 -0.37
N TYR A 29 9.90 4.67 -1.62
CA TYR A 29 10.13 3.83 -2.78
C TYR A 29 10.91 4.59 -3.85
N ALA A 30 12.04 4.04 -4.29
CA ALA A 30 12.98 4.72 -5.19
C ALA A 30 13.36 6.13 -4.67
N SER A 31 13.04 7.18 -5.44
CA SER A 31 13.25 8.60 -5.12
C SER A 31 12.03 9.29 -4.51
N ILE A 32 10.91 8.58 -4.33
CA ILE A 32 9.67 9.12 -3.75
C ILE A 32 9.58 8.64 -2.29
N GLY A 33 9.19 9.53 -1.40
CA GLY A 33 8.97 9.19 0.00
C GLY A 33 9.07 10.38 0.94
N GLY A 34 8.68 10.15 2.18
CA GLY A 34 8.72 11.13 3.25
C GLY A 34 7.91 10.69 4.46
N ASP A 35 7.72 11.63 5.38
CA ASP A 35 6.89 11.44 6.56
C ASP A 35 5.40 11.43 6.18
N CYS A 36 4.67 10.53 6.82
CA CYS A 36 3.25 10.35 6.71
C CYS A 36 2.58 10.45 8.08
N ASN A 37 1.29 10.74 8.09
CA ASN A 37 0.45 10.51 9.26
C ASN A 37 0.33 9.01 9.57
N ASP A 38 -0.36 8.68 10.65
CA ASP A 38 -0.63 7.31 11.10
C ASP A 38 -1.45 6.49 10.09
N ARG A 39 -2.19 7.15 9.18
CA ARG A 39 -2.95 6.52 8.08
C ARG A 39 -2.12 6.28 6.81
N GLY A 40 -0.87 6.73 6.77
CA GLY A 40 0.04 6.56 5.63
C GLY A 40 0.00 7.69 4.59
N GLU A 41 -0.74 8.77 4.82
CA GLU A 41 -0.83 9.92 3.93
C GLU A 41 0.37 10.87 4.10
N PRO A 42 0.89 11.48 3.02
CA PRO A 42 0.39 11.37 1.64
C PRO A 42 1.10 10.27 0.84
N TYR A 43 2.33 9.90 1.20
CA TYR A 43 3.24 9.21 0.29
C TYR A 43 2.87 7.76 0.00
N LEU A 44 2.14 7.06 0.88
CA LEU A 44 1.65 5.72 0.55
C LEU A 44 0.68 5.79 -0.63
N TYR A 45 -0.32 6.65 -0.52
CA TYR A 45 -1.39 6.78 -1.49
C TYR A 45 -0.86 7.38 -2.80
N GLU A 46 0.07 8.35 -2.73
CA GLU A 46 0.75 8.85 -3.93
C GLU A 46 1.47 7.72 -4.71
N LEU A 47 2.12 6.78 -4.01
CA LEU A 47 2.76 5.63 -4.65
C LEU A 47 1.74 4.66 -5.23
N LEU A 48 0.67 4.33 -4.49
CA LEU A 48 -0.39 3.44 -4.95
C LEU A 48 -1.10 4.01 -6.20
N ASP A 49 -1.44 5.29 -6.18
CA ASP A 49 -2.09 5.99 -7.30
C ASP A 49 -1.20 6.03 -8.54
N LYS A 50 0.09 6.34 -8.37
CA LYS A 50 1.06 6.34 -9.48
C LYS A 50 1.20 4.97 -10.14
N ASP A 51 1.09 3.91 -9.35
CA ASP A 51 1.18 2.53 -9.81
C ASP A 51 -0.17 1.93 -10.22
N TYR A 52 -1.24 2.75 -10.21
CA TYR A 52 -2.62 2.36 -10.52
C TYR A 52 -3.10 1.17 -9.67
N ILE A 53 -2.68 1.15 -8.42
CA ILE A 53 -3.07 0.14 -7.44
C ILE A 53 -4.33 0.66 -6.75
N GLU A 54 -5.44 -0.06 -6.88
CA GLU A 54 -6.60 0.23 -6.05
C GLU A 54 -6.37 -0.32 -4.66
N TYR A 55 -6.89 0.40 -3.69
CA TYR A 55 -6.80 0.04 -2.30
C TYR A 55 -8.17 0.27 -1.67
N PRO A 56 -8.58 -0.56 -0.70
CA PRO A 56 -9.86 -0.37 -0.05
C PRO A 56 -9.84 0.85 0.87
N GLU A 57 -10.98 1.49 1.05
CA GLU A 57 -11.13 2.72 1.87
C GLU A 57 -10.63 2.54 3.31
N SER A 58 -10.71 1.31 3.85
CA SER A 58 -10.29 0.97 5.21
C SER A 58 -8.78 0.77 5.38
N LEU A 59 -7.97 0.84 4.30
CA LEU A 59 -6.50 0.68 4.40
C LEU A 59 -5.89 1.65 5.43
N GLY A 60 -6.33 2.91 5.42
CA GLY A 60 -5.86 3.93 6.35
C GLY A 60 -6.21 3.63 7.81
N ASP A 61 -7.37 3.03 8.06
CA ASP A 61 -7.79 2.64 9.42
C ASP A 61 -6.91 1.52 9.98
N TYR A 62 -6.59 0.52 9.15
CA TYR A 62 -5.68 -0.55 9.56
C TYR A 62 -4.27 -0.04 9.82
N LEU A 63 -3.76 0.87 8.99
CA LEU A 63 -2.45 1.49 9.21
C LEU A 63 -2.41 2.32 10.48
N SER A 64 -3.45 3.11 10.76
CA SER A 64 -3.56 3.88 12.00
C SER A 64 -3.58 2.97 13.23
N PHE A 65 -4.36 1.88 13.17
CA PHE A 65 -4.39 0.88 14.22
C PHE A 65 -3.01 0.22 14.46
N LEU A 66 -2.31 -0.17 13.39
CA LEU A 66 -0.97 -0.74 13.51
C LEU A 66 0.03 0.25 14.09
N TRP A 67 -0.06 1.52 13.70
CA TRP A 67 0.79 2.57 14.22
C TRP A 67 0.55 2.79 15.72
N GLU A 68 -0.70 2.86 16.16
CA GLU A 68 -1.06 2.97 17.57
C GLU A 68 -0.51 1.78 18.39
N ARG A 69 -0.68 0.55 17.89
CA ARG A 69 -0.20 -0.66 18.57
C ARG A 69 1.31 -0.80 18.56
N SER A 70 2.00 -0.20 17.59
CA SER A 70 3.46 -0.24 17.50
C SER A 70 4.16 0.34 18.72
N GLN A 71 3.51 1.25 19.45
CA GLN A 71 4.04 1.85 20.69
C GLN A 71 4.29 0.81 21.80
N ARG A 72 3.68 -0.37 21.69
CA ARG A 72 3.79 -1.47 22.68
C ARG A 72 4.22 -2.80 22.05
N LYS A 73 4.47 -2.82 20.75
CA LYS A 73 4.75 -4.04 19.97
C LYS A 73 6.08 -3.90 19.25
N GLY A 74 6.82 -5.00 19.13
CA GLY A 74 8.09 -5.02 18.41
C GLY A 74 7.92 -5.07 16.88
N ASN A 75 8.96 -4.66 16.16
CA ASN A 75 8.99 -4.62 14.69
C ASN A 75 8.57 -5.92 14.01
N SER A 76 8.83 -7.09 14.62
CA SER A 76 8.42 -8.39 14.06
C SER A 76 6.90 -8.51 13.97
N TRP A 77 6.19 -8.11 15.02
CA TRP A 77 4.72 -8.16 15.05
C TRP A 77 4.14 -7.18 14.03
N ILE A 78 4.69 -5.98 13.94
CA ILE A 78 4.27 -4.98 12.95
C ILE A 78 4.50 -5.48 11.52
N GLN A 79 5.67 -6.05 11.24
CA GLN A 79 6.00 -6.60 9.92
C GLN A 79 5.04 -7.73 9.52
N GLU A 80 4.66 -8.59 10.45
CA GLU A 80 3.69 -9.67 10.20
C GLU A 80 2.33 -9.11 9.80
N ARG A 81 1.83 -8.10 10.51
CA ARG A 81 0.55 -7.45 10.17
C ARG A 81 0.62 -6.65 8.87
N LEU A 82 1.76 -6.03 8.57
CA LEU A 82 2.00 -5.36 7.28
C LEU A 82 2.02 -6.37 6.12
N ASN A 83 2.50 -7.61 6.35
CA ASN A 83 2.43 -8.67 5.36
C ASN A 83 0.97 -9.10 5.11
N GLU A 84 0.15 -9.23 6.14
CA GLU A 84 -1.29 -9.53 5.99
C GLU A 84 -2.00 -8.44 5.15
N LEU A 85 -1.73 -7.16 5.43
CA LEU A 85 -2.26 -6.06 4.60
C LEU A 85 -1.74 -6.09 3.16
N SER A 86 -0.45 -6.44 2.97
CA SER A 86 0.15 -6.60 1.65
C SER A 86 -0.54 -7.72 0.86
N GLU A 87 -0.79 -8.87 1.49
CA GLU A 87 -1.47 -10.01 0.88
C GLU A 87 -2.91 -9.67 0.49
N TRP A 88 -3.62 -8.94 1.35
CA TRP A 88 -4.96 -8.47 1.05
C TRP A 88 -4.98 -7.54 -0.16
N LEU A 89 -4.12 -6.52 -0.23
CA LEU A 89 -4.02 -5.64 -1.41
C LEU A 89 -3.66 -6.41 -2.69
N ILE A 90 -2.74 -7.37 -2.59
CA ILE A 90 -2.38 -8.22 -3.72
C ILE A 90 -3.58 -9.06 -4.17
N SER A 91 -4.42 -9.54 -3.26
CA SER A 91 -5.62 -10.32 -3.58
C SER A 91 -6.68 -9.48 -4.27
N GLU A 92 -6.92 -8.24 -3.82
CA GLU A 92 -7.82 -7.29 -4.47
C GLU A 92 -7.34 -7.00 -5.90
N GLU A 93 -6.06 -6.66 -6.03
CA GLU A 93 -5.44 -6.45 -7.34
C GLU A 93 -5.59 -7.69 -8.22
N SER A 94 -5.26 -8.88 -7.73
CA SER A 94 -5.33 -10.13 -8.51
C SER A 94 -6.74 -10.44 -9.01
N ASN A 95 -7.76 -10.13 -8.22
CA ASN A 95 -9.16 -10.36 -8.55
C ASN A 95 -9.77 -9.29 -9.46
N LYS A 96 -9.08 -8.17 -9.70
CA LYS A 96 -9.55 -7.18 -10.68
C LYS A 96 -9.76 -7.80 -12.05
N LEU A 97 -10.80 -7.32 -12.72
CA LEU A 97 -11.08 -7.65 -14.11
C LEU A 97 -9.89 -7.28 -15.01
N ASP A 98 -9.85 -7.87 -16.20
CA ASP A 98 -8.86 -7.50 -17.20
C ASP A 98 -9.16 -6.09 -17.73
N ASP A 99 -8.57 -5.09 -17.06
CA ASP A 99 -8.73 -3.68 -17.41
C ASP A 99 -8.28 -3.38 -18.84
N ALA A 100 -7.34 -4.15 -19.41
CA ALA A 100 -6.93 -3.97 -20.81
C ALA A 100 -8.09 -4.34 -21.74
N PHE A 101 -8.72 -5.50 -21.51
CA PHE A 101 -9.89 -5.94 -22.25
C PHE A 101 -11.07 -4.98 -22.11
N TRP A 102 -11.40 -4.55 -20.88
CA TRP A 102 -12.58 -3.69 -20.67
C TRP A 102 -12.36 -2.24 -21.11
N ASN A 103 -11.14 -1.71 -21.14
CA ASN A 103 -10.88 -0.37 -21.67
C ASN A 103 -11.00 -0.29 -23.20
N GLU A 104 -10.82 -1.39 -23.95
CA GLU A 104 -11.11 -1.42 -25.39
C GLU A 104 -12.59 -1.13 -25.71
N SER A 105 -13.49 -1.54 -24.81
CA SER A 105 -14.93 -1.29 -24.96
C SER A 105 -15.34 0.18 -24.78
N ARG A 106 -14.50 0.97 -24.09
CA ARG A 106 -14.74 2.40 -23.83
C ARG A 106 -14.24 3.33 -24.94
N ILE A 107 -13.32 2.86 -25.79
CA ILE A 107 -12.76 3.63 -26.91
C ILE A 107 -13.67 3.53 -28.16
N ARG A 108 -14.59 2.56 -28.19
CA ARG A 108 -15.52 2.33 -29.30
C ARG A 108 -16.91 2.94 -29.11
N ALA A 109 -17.12 3.74 -28.05
CA ALA A 109 -18.38 4.43 -27.74
C ALA A 109 -18.29 5.93 -28.07
#